data_AF-A0A7J4SHZ7-F1
#
_entry.id   AF-A0A7J4SHZ7-F1
#
_cell.length_a   1.000
_cell.length_b   1.000
_cell.length_c   1.000
_cell.angle_alpha   90.00
_cell.angle_beta   90.00
_cell.angle_gamma   90.00
#
_symmetry.space_group_name_H-M   'P 1'
#
loop_
_entity.id
_entity.type
_entity.pdbx_description
1 polymer ?
#
loop_
_entity_poly.entity_id
_entity_poly.type
_entity_poly.pdbx_seq_one_letter_code
_entity_poly.pdbx_strand_id
1 'polypeptide(L)'
;MQPEKPNQTQLYGQPQNLNQQIHQTQGVFPQQQIIILNPKFQPKFNFRYLSYAVFAIGITASIIFMEMSAPGRLTNDYWRFLSEAVCCLSIILTFVFDAVFYKGKADWQATTGQSNTWSLTGMIFDIIFVCIVVIFGFIWFTEVY
;
A
#
# COMPACT_ATOMS: atom_id res chain seq x y z
N MET A 1 -80.15 26.63 -4.50
CA MET A 1 -79.01 27.40 -3.96
C MET A 1 -77.73 26.70 -4.41
N GLN A 2 -76.74 27.45 -4.86
CA GLN A 2 -75.42 27.03 -5.39
C GLN A 2 -74.44 28.16 -4.97
N PRO A 3 -73.16 27.92 -4.59
CA PRO A 3 -72.09 27.18 -5.30
C PRO A 3 -71.48 26.01 -4.47
N GLU A 4 -70.27 25.44 -4.66
CA GLU A 4 -69.06 25.81 -5.44
C GLU A 4 -68.11 24.60 -5.74
N LYS A 5 -66.97 24.86 -6.38
CA LYS A 5 -65.67 24.13 -6.41
C LYS A 5 -64.59 25.20 -6.10
N PRO A 6 -63.38 24.95 -5.49
CA PRO A 6 -62.46 23.88 -5.93
C PRO A 6 -61.30 23.44 -4.97
N ASN A 7 -60.41 22.56 -5.49
CA ASN A 7 -58.92 22.54 -5.40
C ASN A 7 -58.06 22.26 -4.13
N GLN A 8 -56.88 21.72 -4.45
CA GLN A 8 -55.55 21.67 -3.79
C GLN A 8 -55.29 20.88 -2.49
N THR A 9 -54.55 19.79 -2.68
CA THR A 9 -53.28 19.41 -2.03
C THR A 9 -52.76 20.34 -0.91
N GLN A 10 -52.42 19.78 0.25
CA GLN A 10 -51.19 20.12 0.97
C GLN A 10 -50.58 18.92 1.72
N LEU A 11 -49.25 18.98 1.81
CA LEU A 11 -48.34 18.03 2.44
C LEU A 11 -48.20 18.36 3.95
N TYR A 12 -47.60 17.43 4.72
CA TYR A 12 -47.01 17.62 6.06
C TYR A 12 -47.96 17.55 7.28
N GLY A 13 -47.70 16.64 8.23
CA GLY A 13 -48.48 16.60 9.48
C GLY A 13 -48.37 15.38 10.41
N GLN A 14 -47.18 15.11 10.98
CA GLN A 14 -46.99 14.54 12.33
C GLN A 14 -47.19 13.01 12.58
N PRO A 15 -46.33 12.36 13.41
CA PRO A 15 -46.34 10.90 13.57
C PRO A 15 -47.05 10.44 14.85
N GLN A 16 -48.17 9.74 14.73
CA GLN A 16 -48.78 8.99 15.84
C GLN A 16 -49.23 7.60 15.39
N ASN A 17 -48.89 6.58 16.21
CA ASN A 17 -49.29 5.17 16.10
C ASN A 17 -48.63 4.24 15.06
N LEU A 18 -47.43 4.53 14.54
CA LEU A 18 -46.64 3.48 13.85
C LEU A 18 -46.14 2.37 14.79
N ASN A 19 -45.99 2.65 16.10
CA ASN A 19 -45.35 1.72 17.03
C ASN A 19 -46.27 0.53 17.43
N GLN A 20 -47.58 0.75 17.58
CA GLN A 20 -48.51 -0.31 18.01
C GLN A 20 -48.78 -1.37 16.95
N GLN A 21 -48.69 -1.03 15.65
CA GLN A 21 -49.02 -1.97 14.57
C GLN A 21 -47.85 -2.92 14.21
N ILE A 22 -46.62 -2.62 14.67
CA ILE A 22 -45.43 -3.48 14.46
C ILE A 22 -45.52 -4.78 15.28
N HIS A 23 -46.30 -4.81 16.37
CA HIS A 23 -46.41 -5.98 17.25
C HIS A 23 -47.38 -7.09 16.78
N GLN A 24 -48.14 -6.90 15.69
CA GLN A 24 -49.14 -7.89 15.24
C GLN A 24 -48.87 -8.56 13.88
N THR A 25 -47.78 -8.22 13.20
CA THR A 25 -47.29 -8.95 12.02
C THR A 25 -45.88 -9.47 12.26
N GLN A 26 -45.76 -10.40 13.22
CA GLN A 26 -44.54 -11.17 13.47
C GLN A 26 -44.32 -12.23 12.37
N GLY A 27 -44.27 -11.78 11.11
CA GLY A 27 -43.63 -12.52 10.04
C GLY A 27 -42.14 -12.58 10.33
N VAL A 28 -41.57 -13.78 10.36
CA VAL A 28 -40.15 -13.99 10.59
C VAL A 28 -39.36 -13.43 9.41
N PHE A 29 -38.99 -12.15 9.49
CA PHE A 29 -37.95 -11.62 8.62
C PHE A 29 -36.66 -12.36 8.97
N PRO A 30 -36.02 -13.06 8.01
CA PRO A 30 -34.71 -13.61 8.25
C PRO A 30 -33.79 -12.44 8.56
N GLN A 31 -33.13 -12.47 9.72
CA GLN A 31 -32.06 -11.51 9.99
C GLN A 31 -31.00 -11.76 8.92
N GLN A 32 -30.89 -10.84 7.95
CA GLN A 32 -29.79 -10.86 6.99
C GLN A 32 -28.53 -10.65 7.81
N GLN A 33 -27.86 -11.75 8.12
CA GLN A 33 -26.55 -11.75 8.75
C GLN A 33 -25.60 -11.06 7.77
N ILE A 34 -25.36 -9.77 7.99
CA ILE A 34 -24.40 -8.98 7.21
C ILE A 34 -23.02 -9.52 7.60
N ILE A 35 -22.57 -10.54 6.89
CA ILE A 35 -21.21 -11.05 7.01
C ILE A 35 -20.31 -9.95 6.46
N ILE A 36 -19.74 -9.15 7.36
CA ILE A 36 -18.70 -8.20 7.02
C ILE A 36 -17.45 -9.02 6.69
N LEU A 37 -17.35 -9.48 5.44
CA LEU A 37 -16.07 -9.88 4.89
C LEU A 37 -15.19 -8.64 4.93
N ASN A 38 -14.18 -8.64 5.79
CA ASN A 38 -13.09 -7.69 5.71
C ASN A 38 -12.16 -8.18 4.58
N PRO A 39 -12.23 -7.61 3.36
CA PRO A 39 -11.43 -8.12 2.26
C PRO A 39 -9.95 -7.87 2.60
N LYS A 40 -9.07 -8.78 2.19
CA LYS A 40 -7.62 -8.66 2.42
C LYS A 40 -6.92 -8.44 1.10
N PHE A 41 -5.94 -7.54 1.07
CA PHE A 41 -5.12 -7.32 -0.11
C PHE A 41 -4.43 -8.62 -0.56
N GLN A 42 -4.69 -9.04 -1.79
CA GLN A 42 -4.05 -10.18 -2.45
C GLN A 42 -3.50 -9.71 -3.80
N PRO A 43 -2.21 -9.33 -3.87
CA PRO A 43 -1.62 -8.89 -5.13
C PRO A 43 -1.41 -10.07 -6.07
N LYS A 44 -1.65 -9.87 -7.38
CA LYS A 44 -1.39 -10.88 -8.43
C LYS A 44 0.10 -11.25 -8.53
N PHE A 45 0.99 -10.30 -8.21
CA PHE A 45 2.43 -10.49 -8.13
C PHE A 45 2.95 -9.85 -6.85
N ASN A 46 3.68 -10.62 -6.04
CA ASN A 46 4.03 -10.21 -4.69
C ASN A 46 5.36 -9.44 -4.63
N PHE A 47 5.34 -8.15 -5.02
CA PHE A 47 6.50 -7.27 -4.97
C PHE A 47 7.19 -7.20 -3.59
N ARG A 48 6.44 -7.43 -2.49
CA ARG A 48 6.99 -7.53 -1.13
C ARG A 48 8.00 -8.67 -0.99
N TYR A 49 7.73 -9.82 -1.63
CA TYR A 49 8.64 -10.95 -1.62
C TYR A 49 9.85 -10.70 -2.54
N LEU A 50 9.63 -10.01 -3.67
CA LEU A 50 10.71 -9.61 -4.57
C LEU A 50 11.68 -8.62 -3.91
N SER A 51 11.16 -7.65 -3.13
CA SER A 51 11.96 -6.75 -2.29
C SER A 51 12.92 -7.55 -1.39
N TYR A 52 12.38 -8.47 -0.59
CA TYR A 52 13.20 -9.32 0.31
C TYR A 52 14.21 -10.20 -0.43
N ALA A 53 13.83 -10.76 -1.59
CA ALA A 53 14.74 -11.57 -2.39
C ALA A 53 15.92 -10.74 -2.93
N VAL A 54 15.65 -9.54 -3.46
CA VAL A 54 16.69 -8.67 -4.02
C VAL A 54 17.59 -8.09 -2.92
N PHE A 55 17.04 -7.74 -1.76
CA PHE A 55 17.84 -7.35 -0.60
C PHE A 55 18.80 -8.47 -0.17
N ALA A 56 18.27 -9.68 0.04
CA ALA A 56 19.07 -10.82 0.50
C ALA A 56 20.17 -11.21 -0.51
N ILE A 57 19.84 -11.27 -1.80
CA ILE A 57 20.80 -11.60 -2.87
C ILE A 57 21.87 -10.50 -2.99
N GLY A 58 21.47 -9.22 -2.97
CA GLY A 58 22.37 -8.09 -3.13
C GLY A 58 23.38 -7.95 -2.00
N ILE A 59 22.94 -8.05 -0.74
CA ILE A 59 23.83 -8.04 0.43
C ILE A 59 24.75 -9.27 0.45
N THR A 60 24.25 -10.45 0.06
CA THR A 60 25.10 -11.65 -0.05
C THR A 60 26.16 -11.48 -1.14
N ALA A 61 25.79 -10.93 -2.30
CA ALA A 61 26.70 -10.67 -3.40
C ALA A 61 27.76 -9.60 -3.08
N SER A 62 27.40 -8.51 -2.39
CA SER A 62 28.37 -7.50 -1.97
C SER A 62 29.39 -8.07 -1.00
N ILE A 63 28.98 -8.83 0.00
CA ILE A 63 29.91 -9.53 0.92
C ILE A 63 30.87 -10.44 0.15
N ILE A 64 30.37 -11.22 -0.82
CA ILE A 64 31.23 -12.09 -1.65
C ILE A 64 32.25 -11.27 -2.46
N PHE A 65 31.85 -10.15 -3.06
CA PHE A 65 32.77 -9.29 -3.82
C PHE A 65 33.77 -8.55 -2.92
N MET A 66 33.36 -8.17 -1.71
CA MET A 66 34.24 -7.59 -0.68
C MET A 66 35.35 -8.59 -0.29
N GLU A 67 35.00 -9.85 -0.01
CA GLU A 67 35.98 -10.92 0.26
C GLU A 67 36.91 -11.17 -0.95
N MET A 68 36.41 -11.06 -2.18
CA MET A 68 37.25 -11.15 -3.39
C MET A 68 38.19 -9.94 -3.58
N SER A 69 37.93 -8.81 -2.93
CA SER A 69 38.80 -7.62 -2.90
C SER A 69 39.89 -7.67 -1.80
N ALA A 70 40.07 -8.81 -1.11
CA ALA A 70 41.12 -8.94 -0.09
C ALA A 70 42.54 -8.61 -0.64
N PRO A 71 43.39 -7.94 0.16
CA PRO A 71 44.74 -7.52 -0.26
C PRO A 71 45.60 -8.74 -0.63
N GLY A 72 46.25 -8.65 -1.80
CA GLY A 72 47.02 -9.75 -2.41
C GLY A 72 46.51 -10.23 -3.77
N ARG A 73 45.36 -9.71 -4.25
CA ARG A 73 44.81 -9.97 -5.59
C ARG A 73 44.95 -8.76 -6.51
N LEU A 74 45.38 -8.99 -7.76
CA LEU A 74 45.68 -7.96 -8.78
C LEU A 74 44.45 -7.15 -9.29
N THR A 75 43.23 -7.51 -8.89
CA THR A 75 41.97 -6.91 -9.37
C THR A 75 41.17 -6.22 -8.25
N ASN A 76 41.84 -5.79 -7.17
CA ASN A 76 41.21 -5.32 -5.93
C ASN A 76 40.12 -4.25 -6.17
N ASP A 77 40.47 -3.16 -6.86
CA ASP A 77 39.61 -1.98 -6.98
C ASP A 77 38.31 -2.25 -7.75
N TYR A 78 38.34 -3.12 -8.77
CA TYR A 78 37.15 -3.49 -9.53
C TYR A 78 36.16 -4.32 -8.70
N TRP A 79 36.65 -5.29 -7.92
CA TRP A 79 35.79 -6.09 -7.03
C TRP A 79 35.21 -5.24 -5.91
N ARG A 80 36.00 -4.30 -5.37
CA ARG A 80 35.52 -3.34 -4.38
C ARG A 80 34.45 -2.42 -4.96
N PHE A 81 34.66 -1.85 -6.15
CA PHE A 81 33.65 -1.06 -6.85
C PHE A 81 32.35 -1.85 -7.06
N LEU A 82 32.46 -3.10 -7.53
CA LEU A 82 31.30 -3.96 -7.80
C LEU A 82 30.54 -4.33 -6.52
N SER A 83 31.25 -4.55 -5.40
CA SER A 83 30.65 -4.76 -4.08
C SER A 83 29.76 -3.59 -3.67
N GLU A 84 30.30 -2.37 -3.68
CA GLU A 84 29.56 -1.16 -3.28
C GLU A 84 28.39 -0.89 -4.24
N ALA A 85 28.62 -0.99 -5.55
CA ALA A 85 27.59 -0.78 -6.57
C ALA A 85 26.42 -1.77 -6.40
N VAL A 86 26.69 -3.06 -6.20
CA VAL A 86 25.64 -4.08 -5.99
C VAL A 86 24.92 -3.89 -4.66
N CYS A 87 25.63 -3.48 -3.61
CA CYS A 87 25.02 -3.10 -2.33
C CYS A 87 23.99 -1.96 -2.54
N CYS A 88 24.44 -0.81 -3.05
CA CYS A 88 23.57 0.36 -3.27
C CYS A 88 22.40 0.06 -4.22
N LEU A 89 22.66 -0.62 -5.36
CA LEU A 89 21.61 -0.97 -6.32
C LEU A 89 20.56 -1.92 -5.72
N SER A 90 20.98 -2.89 -4.91
CA SER A 90 20.03 -3.80 -4.26
C SER A 90 19.14 -3.09 -3.24
N ILE A 91 19.70 -2.16 -2.46
CA ILE A 91 18.96 -1.35 -1.50
C ILE A 91 17.94 -0.46 -2.23
N ILE A 92 18.34 0.20 -3.32
CA ILE A 92 17.44 1.00 -4.16
C ILE A 92 16.29 0.14 -4.70
N LEU A 93 16.59 -1.02 -5.30
CA LEU A 93 15.58 -1.92 -5.85
C LEU A 93 14.62 -2.47 -4.78
N THR A 94 15.13 -2.75 -3.58
CA THR A 94 14.34 -3.19 -2.41
C THR A 94 13.24 -2.16 -2.10
N PHE A 95 13.63 -0.89 -1.87
CA PHE A 95 12.67 0.18 -1.59
C PHE A 95 11.76 0.50 -2.78
N VAL A 96 12.24 0.41 -4.03
CA VAL A 96 11.38 0.56 -5.22
C VAL A 96 10.29 -0.52 -5.27
N PHE A 97 10.62 -1.78 -4.99
CA PHE A 97 9.62 -2.86 -4.97
C PHE A 97 8.65 -2.74 -3.79
N ASP A 98 9.10 -2.29 -2.62
CA ASP A 98 8.21 -1.98 -1.50
C ASP A 98 7.28 -0.79 -1.79
N ALA A 99 7.78 0.29 -2.41
CA ALA A 99 6.96 1.41 -2.86
C ALA A 99 5.88 0.96 -3.86
N VAL A 100 6.21 0.09 -4.83
CA VAL A 100 5.25 -0.50 -5.77
C VAL A 100 4.22 -1.38 -5.05
N PHE A 101 4.64 -2.17 -4.05
CA PHE A 101 3.73 -2.97 -3.23
C PHE A 101 2.75 -2.09 -2.43
N TYR A 102 3.25 -1.07 -1.74
CA TYR A 102 2.40 -0.16 -0.96
C TYR A 102 1.50 0.70 -1.84
N LYS A 103 1.94 1.11 -3.03
CA LYS A 103 1.09 1.74 -4.04
C LYS A 103 -0.09 0.84 -4.39
N GLY A 104 0.17 -0.41 -4.82
CA GLY A 104 -0.89 -1.36 -5.18
C GLY A 104 -1.84 -1.65 -4.02
N LYS A 105 -1.32 -1.68 -2.78
CA LYS A 105 -2.12 -1.82 -1.56
C LYS A 105 -2.98 -0.57 -1.28
N ALA A 106 -2.44 0.63 -1.45
CA ALA A 106 -3.15 1.89 -1.23
C ALA A 106 -4.28 2.10 -2.26
N ASP A 107 -4.00 1.78 -3.52
CA ASP A 107 -4.98 1.81 -4.62
C ASP A 107 -6.12 0.81 -4.34
N TRP A 108 -5.80 -0.43 -3.94
CA TRP A 108 -6.81 -1.43 -3.55
C TRP A 108 -7.60 -1.02 -2.30
N GLN A 109 -6.96 -0.45 -1.27
CA GLN A 109 -7.66 0.07 -0.09
C GLN A 109 -8.66 1.17 -0.46
N ALA A 110 -8.28 2.10 -1.33
CA ALA A 110 -9.19 3.13 -1.84
C ALA A 110 -10.39 2.52 -2.58
N THR A 111 -10.18 1.54 -3.47
CA THR A 111 -11.29 0.87 -4.19
C THR A 111 -12.22 0.04 -3.30
N THR A 112 -11.76 -0.38 -2.13
CA THR A 112 -12.55 -1.18 -1.15
C THR A 112 -13.14 -0.33 -0.02
N GLY A 113 -12.99 1.00 -0.07
CA GLY A 113 -13.48 1.91 0.98
C GLY A 113 -12.69 1.82 2.29
N GLN A 114 -11.50 1.20 2.29
CA GLN A 114 -10.62 1.12 3.45
C GLN A 114 -9.69 2.33 3.53
N SER A 115 -9.28 2.71 4.75
CA SER A 115 -8.23 3.71 4.94
C SER A 115 -6.91 3.25 4.32
N ASN A 116 -6.35 4.07 3.45
CA ASN A 116 -5.08 3.84 2.76
C ASN A 116 -3.90 4.63 3.35
N THR A 117 -4.13 5.43 4.40
CA THR A 117 -3.13 6.35 4.99
C THR A 117 -1.81 5.65 5.31
N TRP A 118 -1.85 4.51 5.99
CA TRP A 118 -0.64 3.74 6.33
C TRP A 118 0.15 3.23 5.12
N SER A 119 -0.54 2.86 4.03
CA SER A 119 0.11 2.40 2.80
C SER A 119 0.69 3.57 2.01
N LEU A 120 -0.01 4.72 1.96
CA LEU A 120 0.53 5.96 1.39
C LEU A 120 1.76 6.44 2.15
N THR A 121 1.72 6.46 3.49
CA THR A 121 2.86 6.82 4.33
C THR A 121 4.05 5.89 4.11
N GLY A 122 3.83 4.56 4.05
CA GLY A 122 4.89 3.60 3.71
C GLY A 122 5.55 3.89 2.35
N MET A 123 4.74 4.02 1.30
CA MET A 123 5.21 4.37 -0.05
C MET A 123 6.04 5.68 -0.08
N ILE A 124 5.62 6.71 0.66
CA ILE A 124 6.35 7.98 0.75
C ILE A 124 7.71 7.78 1.44
N PHE A 125 7.77 7.04 2.54
CA PHE A 125 9.03 6.74 3.21
C PHE A 125 9.99 5.97 2.30
N ASP A 126 9.52 4.94 1.61
CA ASP A 126 10.37 4.14 0.69
C ASP A 126 10.95 5.03 -0.43
N ILE A 127 10.16 5.93 -1.01
CA ILE A 127 10.64 6.90 -2.02
C ILE A 127 11.69 7.85 -1.43
N ILE A 128 11.49 8.36 -0.21
CA ILE A 128 12.48 9.21 0.48
C ILE A 128 13.78 8.43 0.71
N PHE A 129 13.71 7.17 1.14
CA PHE A 129 14.89 6.32 1.30
C PHE A 129 15.62 6.07 -0.01
N VAL A 130 14.93 5.82 -1.13
CA VAL A 130 15.56 5.74 -2.47
C VAL A 130 16.32 7.02 -2.79
N CYS A 131 15.69 8.20 -2.63
CA CYS A 131 16.35 9.48 -2.90
C CYS A 131 17.60 9.68 -2.03
N ILE A 132 17.52 9.36 -0.73
CA ILE A 132 18.67 9.43 0.20
C ILE A 132 19.80 8.51 -0.27
N VAL A 133 19.52 7.23 -0.55
CA VAL A 133 20.53 6.25 -0.98
C VAL A 133 21.16 6.64 -2.31
N VAL A 134 20.39 7.19 -3.26
CA VAL A 134 20.92 7.71 -4.53
C VAL A 134 21.83 8.91 -4.32
N ILE A 135 21.48 9.86 -3.45
CA ILE A 135 22.32 11.03 -3.13
C ILE A 135 23.61 10.60 -2.44
N PHE A 136 23.53 9.73 -1.42
CA PHE A 136 24.72 9.19 -0.74
C PHE A 136 25.63 8.41 -1.68
N GLY A 137 25.05 7.55 -2.53
CA GLY A 137 25.79 6.81 -3.54
C GLY A 137 26.49 7.76 -4.53
N PHE A 138 25.78 8.78 -5.01
CA PHE A 138 26.36 9.79 -5.91
C PHE A 138 27.55 10.50 -5.27
N ILE A 139 27.39 11.06 -4.05
CA ILE A 139 28.46 11.75 -3.31
C ILE A 139 29.66 10.81 -3.13
N TRP A 140 29.42 9.58 -2.66
CA TRP A 140 30.46 8.58 -2.45
C TRP A 140 31.22 8.25 -3.74
N PHE A 141 30.53 8.03 -4.86
CA PHE A 141 31.19 7.79 -6.15
C PHE A 141 31.95 9.00 -6.67
N THR A 142 31.53 10.24 -6.35
CA THR A 142 32.25 11.47 -6.76
C THR A 142 33.41 11.89 -5.84
N GLU A 143 33.48 11.37 -4.61
CA GLU A 143 34.56 11.65 -3.66
C GLU A 143 35.65 10.56 -3.65
N VAL A 144 35.32 9.34 -4.09
CA VAL A 144 36.22 8.16 -4.06
C VAL A 144 36.90 7.88 -5.41
N TYR A 145 36.37 8.40 -6.53
CA TYR A 145 36.87 8.18 -7.91
C TYR A 145 36.98 9.48 -8.71
#